data_AF-A0A7X0TUN6-F1
#
_entry.id   AF-A0A7X0TUN6-F1
#
_cell.length_a   1.000
_cell.length_b   1.000
_cell.length_c   1.000
_cell.angle_alpha   90.00
_cell.angle_beta   90.00
_cell.angle_gamma   90.00
#
_symmetry.space_group_name_H-M   'P 1'
#
loop_
_entity.id
_entity.type
_entity.pdbx_description
1 polymer ?
#
loop_
_entity_poly.entity_id
_entity_poly.type
_entity_poly.pdbx_seq_one_letter_code
_entity_poly.pdbx_strand_id
1 'polypeptide(L)'
;MVALPGEFTQLFQSLIKRAGPEVITKAMQPFLLDYGPNSVQVLRPGHPLMGTLYDLPIAGKAYAIVGSNGELSCDTSLTCSAITDGVVSYDSANYRYAKEFIIAPSSHNSFQSRKAIDFIIAKLKNNSI
;
A
#
# COMPACT_ATOMS: atom_id res chain seq x y z
N MET A 1 -21.94 1.60 -1.32
CA MET A 1 -20.99 2.05 -0.29
C MET A 1 -20.88 0.91 0.71
N VAL A 2 -19.68 0.40 0.99
CA VAL A 2 -19.51 -0.75 1.91
C VAL A 2 -19.32 -0.18 3.31
N ALA A 3 -20.32 -0.34 4.17
CA ALA A 3 -20.22 0.07 5.56
C ALA A 3 -19.80 -1.13 6.42
N LEU A 4 -19.15 -0.86 7.55
CA LEU A 4 -18.94 -1.87 8.58
C LEU A 4 -20.30 -2.39 9.07
N PRO A 5 -20.42 -3.68 9.44
CA PRO A 5 -21.64 -4.21 10.04
C PRO A 5 -22.06 -3.37 11.26
N GLY A 6 -23.37 -3.13 11.41
CA GLY A 6 -23.89 -2.27 12.48
C GLY A 6 -23.54 -2.73 13.90
N GLU A 7 -23.35 -4.04 14.09
CA GLU A 7 -22.88 -4.61 15.37
C GLU A 7 -21.46 -4.13 15.72
N PHE A 8 -20.61 -3.98 14.70
CA PHE A 8 -19.23 -3.54 14.88
C PHE A 8 -19.16 -2.06 15.23
N THR A 9 -19.98 -1.22 14.58
CA THR A 9 -20.04 0.22 14.90
C THR A 9 -20.65 0.46 16.28
N GLN A 10 -21.64 -0.35 16.70
CA GLN A 10 -22.20 -0.30 18.06
C GLN A 10 -21.19 -0.68 19.15
N LEU A 11 -20.30 -1.64 18.87
CA LEU A 11 -19.22 -2.01 19.80
C LEU A 11 -18.24 -0.85 20.02
N PHE A 12 -17.79 -0.19 18.94
CA PHE A 12 -16.94 1.00 19.05
C PHE A 12 -17.64 2.16 19.75
N GLN A 13 -18.91 2.40 19.41
CA GLN A 13 -19.71 3.42 20.09
C GLN A 13 -19.78 3.18 21.60
N SER A 14 -20.01 1.93 22.01
CA SER A 14 -20.10 1.56 23.42
C SER A 14 -18.77 1.71 24.14
N LEU A 15 -17.67 1.33 23.49
CA LEU A 15 -16.31 1.50 24.01
C LEU A 15 -15.97 2.98 24.23
N ILE A 16 -16.20 3.83 23.23
CA ILE A 16 -15.89 5.27 23.28
C ILE A 16 -16.75 5.97 24.33
N LYS A 17 -18.06 5.63 24.41
CA LYS A 17 -18.95 6.18 25.44
C LYS A 17 -18.52 5.83 26.86
N ARG A 18 -17.94 4.64 27.06
CA ARG A 18 -17.56 4.15 28.39
C ARG A 18 -16.17 4.62 28.81
N ALA A 19 -15.21 4.64 27.90
CA ALA A 19 -13.81 4.87 28.21
C ALA A 19 -13.32 6.28 27.82
N GLY A 20 -14.15 7.07 27.13
CA GLY A 20 -13.82 8.40 26.63
C GLY A 20 -13.03 8.36 25.30
N PRO A 21 -13.08 9.43 24.49
CA PRO A 21 -12.39 9.51 23.19
C PRO A 21 -10.85 9.45 23.29
N GLU A 22 -10.30 9.71 24.46
CA GLU A 22 -8.86 9.70 24.77
C GLU A 22 -8.20 8.33 24.69
N VAL A 23 -8.98 7.23 24.76
CA VAL A 23 -8.44 5.88 24.52
C VAL A 23 -8.03 5.64 23.07
N ILE A 24 -8.51 6.49 22.15
CA ILE A 24 -8.11 6.47 20.76
C ILE A 24 -6.92 7.42 20.59
N THR A 25 -5.85 6.93 19.97
CA THR A 25 -4.70 7.77 19.63
C THR A 25 -5.13 8.95 18.77
N LYS A 26 -4.53 10.13 18.98
CA LYS A 26 -4.90 11.36 18.25
C LYS A 26 -4.94 11.18 16.73
N ALA A 27 -4.03 10.37 16.18
CA ALA A 27 -3.98 10.07 14.75
C ALA A 27 -5.19 9.26 14.25
N MET A 28 -5.77 8.39 15.08
CA MET A 28 -6.89 7.52 14.74
C MET A 28 -8.26 8.15 15.01
N GLN A 29 -8.34 9.23 15.78
CA GLN A 29 -9.58 9.92 16.14
C GLN A 29 -10.46 10.29 14.93
N PRO A 30 -9.93 10.85 13.81
CA PRO A 30 -10.75 11.20 12.64
C PRO A 30 -11.45 10.01 11.96
N PHE A 31 -11.03 8.78 12.27
CA PHE A 31 -11.54 7.56 11.64
C PHE A 31 -12.49 6.78 12.54
N LEU A 32 -12.43 7.00 13.86
CA LEU A 32 -13.10 6.16 14.85
C LEU A 32 -14.12 6.92 15.71
N LEU A 33 -14.07 8.25 15.75
CA LEU A 33 -15.04 9.04 16.53
C LEU A 33 -16.48 8.93 15.98
N ASP A 34 -16.64 8.71 14.68
CA ASP A 34 -17.94 8.41 14.05
C ASP A 34 -18.29 6.90 14.10
N TYR A 35 -17.68 6.18 15.05
CA TYR A 35 -17.93 4.76 15.33
C TYR A 35 -17.47 3.77 14.24
N GLY A 36 -16.60 4.24 13.34
CA GLY A 36 -15.90 3.40 12.39
C GLY A 36 -15.65 4.11 11.07
N PRO A 37 -14.57 3.76 10.35
CA PRO A 37 -14.28 4.35 9.06
C PRO A 37 -15.29 3.87 8.02
N ASN A 38 -15.72 4.76 7.12
CA ASN A 38 -16.42 4.34 5.91
C ASN A 38 -15.43 3.70 4.91
N SER A 39 -15.91 2.89 3.96
CA SER A 39 -15.03 2.19 2.99
C SER A 39 -14.08 3.08 2.20
N VAL A 40 -14.34 4.39 2.12
CA VAL A 40 -13.50 5.37 1.43
C VAL A 40 -12.36 5.89 2.33
N GLN A 41 -12.55 5.82 3.65
CA GLN A 41 -11.58 6.25 4.65
C GLN A 41 -10.64 5.14 5.11
N VAL A 42 -11.04 3.87 4.97
CA VAL A 42 -10.23 2.69 5.33
C VAL A 42 -9.02 2.57 4.41
N LEU A 43 -7.81 2.59 5.00
CA LEU A 43 -6.53 2.28 4.33
C LEU A 43 -6.13 3.17 3.15
N ARG A 44 -6.69 4.39 3.05
CA ARG A 44 -6.20 5.38 2.08
C ARG A 44 -4.75 5.80 2.38
N PRO A 45 -4.00 6.33 1.39
CA PRO A 45 -2.70 6.94 1.64
C PRO A 45 -2.77 7.96 2.80
N GLY A 46 -1.83 7.88 3.75
CA GLY A 46 -1.81 8.71 4.96
C GLY A 46 -2.69 8.23 6.12
N HIS A 47 -3.40 7.10 5.99
CA HIS A 47 -4.07 6.48 7.12
C HIS A 47 -3.05 5.96 8.15
N PRO A 48 -3.21 6.18 9.47
CA PRO A 48 -2.20 5.82 10.47
C PRO A 48 -1.80 4.33 10.45
N LEU A 49 -2.78 3.44 10.23
CA LEU A 49 -2.51 2.00 10.07
C LEU A 49 -1.61 1.69 8.87
N MET A 50 -1.66 2.49 7.79
CA MET A 50 -0.81 2.22 6.63
C MET A 50 0.67 2.38 6.98
N GLY A 51 1.03 3.34 7.83
CA GLY A 51 2.41 3.48 8.31
C GLY A 51 2.91 2.21 8.99
N THR A 52 2.10 1.64 9.89
CA THR A 52 2.44 0.37 10.55
C THR A 52 2.47 -0.80 9.57
N LEU A 53 1.50 -0.88 8.66
CA LEU A 53 1.40 -1.99 7.69
C LEU A 53 2.54 -1.96 6.66
N TYR A 54 3.02 -0.78 6.24
CA TYR A 54 4.15 -0.64 5.32
C TYR A 54 5.46 -1.19 5.89
N ASP A 55 5.64 -1.11 7.21
CA ASP A 55 6.85 -1.61 7.88
C ASP A 55 6.83 -3.11 8.14
N LEU A 56 5.67 -3.78 7.98
CA LEU A 56 5.56 -5.21 8.17
C LEU A 56 6.08 -5.98 6.93
N PRO A 57 6.96 -6.97 7.13
CA PRO A 57 7.36 -7.85 6.04
C PRO A 57 6.17 -8.73 5.63
N ILE A 58 5.91 -8.81 4.32
CA ILE A 58 4.98 -9.78 3.75
C ILE A 58 5.55 -11.18 3.99
N ALA A 59 4.70 -12.12 4.40
CA ALA A 59 5.12 -13.51 4.59
C ALA A 59 5.55 -14.13 3.24
N GLY A 60 6.76 -14.68 3.20
CA GLY A 60 7.31 -15.34 2.01
C GLY A 60 8.27 -14.45 1.20
N LYS A 61 8.47 -14.79 -0.07
CA LYS A 61 9.32 -14.01 -0.98
C LYS A 61 8.50 -12.90 -1.62
N ALA A 62 8.90 -11.66 -1.42
CA ALA A 62 8.32 -10.50 -2.08
C ALA A 62 9.23 -10.02 -3.23
N TYR A 63 8.61 -9.53 -4.30
CA TYR A 63 9.26 -8.90 -5.45
C TYR A 63 8.48 -7.64 -5.80
N ALA A 64 9.15 -6.59 -6.30
CA ALA A 64 8.50 -5.33 -6.64
C ALA A 64 8.60 -5.02 -8.13
N ILE A 65 7.54 -4.44 -8.70
CA ILE A 65 7.51 -3.95 -10.08
C ILE A 65 7.03 -2.51 -10.00
N VAL A 66 7.92 -1.58 -10.32
CA VAL A 66 7.62 -0.15 -10.35
C VAL A 66 7.40 0.26 -11.80
N GLY A 67 6.25 0.85 -12.10
CA GLY A 67 5.99 1.39 -13.44
C GLY A 67 6.73 2.70 -13.65
N SER A 68 7.19 2.95 -14.87
CA SER A 68 7.59 4.29 -15.28
C SER A 68 7.23 4.63 -16.71
N ASN A 69 6.70 5.84 -16.90
CA ASN A 69 6.48 6.43 -18.22
C ASN A 69 7.66 7.31 -18.68
N GLY A 70 8.76 7.32 -17.93
CA GLY A 70 9.99 8.05 -18.23
C GLY A 70 11.22 7.18 -18.04
N GLU A 71 12.07 7.59 -17.10
CA GLU A 71 13.35 6.91 -16.81
C GLU A 71 13.13 5.46 -16.33
N LEU A 72 14.02 4.54 -16.72
CA LEU A 72 13.88 3.10 -16.42
C LEU A 72 14.98 2.56 -15.51
N SER A 73 15.82 3.45 -15.00
CA SER A 73 16.94 3.14 -14.11
C SER A 73 17.12 4.24 -13.09
N CYS A 74 17.51 3.88 -11.87
CA CYS A 74 17.85 4.86 -10.85
C CYS A 74 18.82 4.24 -9.84
N ASP A 75 19.82 5.01 -9.44
CA ASP A 75 20.88 4.55 -8.52
C ASP A 75 20.91 5.35 -7.22
N THR A 76 20.28 6.53 -7.22
CA THR A 76 20.21 7.43 -6.07
C THR A 76 18.77 7.77 -5.73
N SER A 77 18.52 8.16 -4.49
CA SER A 77 17.19 8.60 -4.04
C SER A 77 16.63 9.74 -4.92
N LEU A 78 17.48 10.70 -5.32
CA LEU A 78 17.09 11.78 -6.20
C LEU A 78 16.64 11.26 -7.58
N THR A 79 17.42 10.37 -8.20
CA THR A 79 17.04 9.78 -9.49
C THR A 79 15.80 8.89 -9.38
N CYS A 80 15.62 8.19 -8.27
CA CYS A 80 14.44 7.34 -8.06
C CYS A 80 13.18 8.18 -7.80
N SER A 81 13.28 9.36 -7.20
CA SER A 81 12.13 10.25 -7.01
C SER A 81 11.52 10.76 -8.33
N ALA A 82 12.28 10.71 -9.44
CA ALA A 82 11.78 11.04 -10.77
C ALA A 82 10.99 9.89 -11.42
N ILE A 83 11.06 8.69 -10.85
CA ILE A 83 10.38 7.50 -11.37
C ILE A 83 8.90 7.54 -10.93
N THR A 84 8.02 7.56 -11.91
CA THR A 84 6.56 7.53 -11.74
C THR A 84 5.90 6.90 -12.96
N ASP A 85 4.76 6.25 -12.76
CA ASP A 85 3.91 5.73 -13.83
C ASP A 85 2.83 6.73 -14.29
N GLY A 86 2.92 7.96 -13.80
CA GLY A 86 1.96 9.05 -14.03
C GLY A 86 0.84 9.13 -12.99
N VAL A 87 0.71 8.13 -12.12
CA VAL A 87 -0.29 8.11 -11.03
C VAL A 87 0.38 7.85 -9.68
N VAL A 88 1.34 6.91 -9.63
CA VAL A 88 2.01 6.46 -8.42
C VAL A 88 3.52 6.70 -8.55
N SER A 89 4.12 7.27 -7.51
CA SER A 89 5.58 7.49 -7.42
C SER A 89 6.33 6.22 -7.05
N TYR A 90 7.63 6.22 -7.33
CA TYR A 90 8.55 5.16 -6.90
C TYR A 90 8.46 4.85 -5.41
N ASP A 91 8.50 5.85 -4.54
CA ASP A 91 8.51 5.61 -3.09
C ASP A 91 7.23 4.92 -2.58
N SER A 92 6.11 5.13 -3.26
CA SER A 92 4.82 4.51 -2.94
C SER A 92 4.73 3.07 -3.49
N ALA A 93 5.26 2.85 -4.70
CA ALA A 93 5.20 1.56 -5.38
C ALA A 93 6.33 0.60 -4.96
N ASN A 94 7.47 1.13 -4.53
CA ASN A 94 8.61 0.35 -4.12
C ASN A 94 8.38 -0.27 -2.73
N TYR A 95 8.94 -1.46 -2.52
CA TYR A 95 8.80 -2.19 -1.27
C TYR A 95 10.16 -2.55 -0.71
N ARG A 96 10.48 -2.01 0.48
CA ARG A 96 11.79 -2.14 1.12
C ARG A 96 12.26 -3.58 1.37
N TYR A 97 11.33 -4.53 1.48
CA TYR A 97 11.64 -5.94 1.71
C TYR A 97 11.53 -6.81 0.45
N ALA A 98 11.35 -6.19 -0.73
CA ALA A 98 11.40 -6.93 -1.98
C ALA A 98 12.81 -7.49 -2.20
N LYS A 99 12.91 -8.77 -2.52
CA LYS A 99 14.20 -9.44 -2.81
C LYS A 99 14.86 -8.88 -4.07
N GLU A 100 14.03 -8.46 -5.01
CA GLU A 100 14.42 -7.92 -6.28
C GLU A 100 13.30 -7.02 -6.78
N PHE A 101 13.66 -5.97 -7.49
CA PHE A 101 12.72 -5.10 -8.16
C PHE A 101 13.16 -4.80 -9.58
N ILE A 102 12.19 -4.41 -10.40
CA ILE A 102 12.45 -3.84 -11.73
C ILE A 102 11.65 -2.56 -11.90
N ILE A 103 12.18 -1.67 -12.75
CA ILE A 103 11.42 -0.55 -13.31
C ILE A 103 10.93 -0.99 -14.69
N ALA A 104 9.61 -1.09 -14.84
CA ALA A 104 8.95 -1.54 -16.06
C ALA A 104 8.47 -0.32 -16.87
N PRO A 105 8.75 -0.26 -18.19
CA PRO A 105 8.18 0.79 -19.03
C PRO A 105 6.67 0.62 -19.08
N SER A 106 5.94 1.54 -18.46
CA SER A 106 4.50 1.59 -18.42
C SER A 106 4.01 2.90 -17.81
N SER A 107 2.84 3.35 -18.24
CA SER A 107 2.01 4.21 -17.40
C SER A 107 1.40 3.38 -16.26
N HIS A 108 0.34 3.85 -15.60
CA HIS A 108 -0.39 3.10 -14.57
C HIS A 108 -1.18 1.89 -15.12
N ASN A 109 -0.51 1.07 -15.92
CA ASN A 109 -0.97 -0.13 -16.61
C ASN A 109 0.18 -1.15 -16.75
N SER A 110 1.07 -1.24 -15.76
CA SER A 110 2.27 -2.10 -15.77
C SER A 110 1.99 -3.58 -16.06
N PHE A 111 0.76 -4.06 -15.83
CA PHE A 111 0.29 -5.40 -16.22
C PHE A 111 0.32 -5.66 -17.74
N GLN A 112 0.40 -4.62 -18.57
CA GLN A 112 0.59 -4.71 -20.02
C GLN A 112 2.07 -4.65 -20.43
N SER A 113 2.96 -4.27 -19.52
CA SER A 113 4.39 -4.15 -19.81
C SER A 113 5.00 -5.53 -20.01
N ARG A 114 5.59 -5.76 -21.18
CA ARG A 114 6.22 -7.04 -21.48
C ARG A 114 7.34 -7.37 -20.48
N LYS A 115 8.10 -6.36 -20.06
CA LYS A 115 9.15 -6.49 -19.04
C LYS A 115 8.59 -6.95 -17.68
N ALA A 116 7.43 -6.41 -17.27
CA ALA A 116 6.77 -6.84 -16.05
C ALA A 116 6.28 -8.29 -16.15
N ILE A 117 5.64 -8.66 -17.26
CA ILE A 117 5.13 -10.01 -17.51
C ILE A 117 6.29 -11.03 -17.49
N ASP A 118 7.38 -10.75 -18.21
CA ASP A 118 8.53 -11.64 -18.29
C ASP A 118 9.20 -11.81 -16.92
N PHE A 119 9.29 -10.75 -16.13
CA PHE A 119 9.79 -10.80 -14.75
C PHE A 119 8.91 -11.70 -13.86
N ILE A 120 7.58 -11.53 -13.91
CA ILE A 120 6.64 -12.35 -13.15
C ILE A 120 6.79 -13.83 -13.55
N ILE A 121 6.78 -14.12 -14.85
CA ILE A 121 6.91 -15.50 -15.36
C ILE A 121 8.23 -16.13 -14.91
N ALA A 122 9.34 -15.38 -14.95
CA ALA A 122 10.64 -15.86 -14.49
C ALA A 122 10.62 -16.22 -12.99
N LYS A 123 10.01 -15.39 -12.14
CA LYS A 123 9.90 -15.69 -10.70
C LYS A 123 8.97 -16.86 -10.43
N LEU A 124 7.89 -17.02 -11.19
CA LEU A 124 6.99 -18.16 -11.05
C LEU A 124 7.69 -19.47 -11.43
N LYS A 125 8.37 -19.51 -12.60
CA LYS A 125 9.11 -20.69 -13.05
C LYS A 125 10.23 -21.10 -12.08
N ASN A 126 10.93 -20.14 -11.50
CA ASN A 126 12.01 -20.40 -10.55
C ASN A 126 11.52 -20.74 -9.13
N ASN A 127 10.21 -20.60 -8.85
CA ASN A 127 9.60 -20.99 -7.58
C ASN A 127 8.70 -22.24 -7.69
N SER A 128 8.53 -22.80 -8.90
CA SER A 128 7.91 -24.11 -9.08
C SER A 128 8.87 -25.20 -8.55
N ILE A 129 8.58 -25.69 -7.36
CA ILE A 129 9.09 -26.97 -6.83
C ILE A 129 8.16 -28.07 -7.35
#